data_AF-A0A259PKP4-F1
#
_entry.id   AF-A0A259PKP4-F1
#
_cell.length_a   1.000
_cell.length_b   1.000
_cell.length_c   1.000
_cell.angle_alpha   90.00
_cell.angle_beta   90.00
_cell.angle_gamma   90.00
#
_symmetry.space_group_name_H-M   'P 1'
#
loop_
_entity.id
_entity.type
_entity.pdbx_description
1 polymer ?
#
loop_
_entity_poly.entity_id
_entity_poly.type
_entity_poly.pdbx_seq_one_letter_code
_entity_poly.pdbx_strand_id
1 'polypeptide(L)'
;MKKFVIALLGFVISQAFANSVWVEQNKLVGEIGGWRVYSKEQVSRERLNNQTPFTLNQATERSLNHQLDWVSYLPGSESISDYYFLTPAQRSALQKRSSIIYETTKSYYELVALKEKLIHMEDVLDAVEAASELSARMYKVGNINELALLKQSKALYKKRLEYKALQGKYLEAKERFIRQMNFDSRDVRIDVDARLPEPPKEQRKLSAKELKAIGLGDINNPESVKNRSTARLSYESYLEKYQMAKSYKEEILPTQKKISEENLLRYNGMLIDVFHLLEDVEAQSKTVMDYIDANTAYLIQSARLDKDLMDVQMDFSNINVR
;
A
#
# COMPACT_ATOMS: atom_id res chain seq x y z
N MET A 1 -31.85 -57.73 53.38
CA MET A 1 -31.92 -57.17 52.01
C MET A 1 -31.67 -55.66 52.09
N LYS A 2 -30.59 -55.19 51.47
CA LYS A 2 -30.16 -53.78 51.41
C LYS A 2 -31.10 -52.97 50.51
N LYS A 3 -31.49 -51.75 50.92
CA LYS A 3 -31.60 -50.57 50.03
C LYS A 3 -31.33 -49.29 50.83
N PHE A 4 -30.15 -48.71 50.59
CA PHE A 4 -29.80 -47.30 50.80
C PHE A 4 -30.15 -46.55 49.51
N VAL A 5 -30.83 -45.41 49.59
CA VAL A 5 -30.87 -44.34 48.57
C VAL A 5 -31.07 -43.03 49.35
N ILE A 6 -30.00 -42.34 49.76
CA ILE A 6 -29.21 -41.32 49.05
C ILE A 6 -30.00 -40.02 48.82
N ALA A 7 -29.50 -38.99 49.48
CA ALA A 7 -29.96 -37.61 49.52
C ALA A 7 -29.97 -36.94 48.14
N LEU A 8 -31.02 -36.15 47.92
CA LEU A 8 -31.15 -35.15 46.85
C LEU A 8 -30.14 -34.03 47.12
N LEU A 9 -28.96 -34.11 46.51
CA LEU A 9 -28.04 -32.99 46.37
C LEU A 9 -27.33 -33.10 45.01
N GLY A 10 -27.52 -32.07 44.18
CA GLY A 10 -26.66 -31.79 43.05
C GLY A 10 -27.32 -31.99 41.70
N PHE A 11 -27.75 -30.89 41.08
CA PHE A 11 -27.24 -30.46 39.78
C PHE A 11 -27.77 -29.05 39.44
N VAL A 12 -27.14 -28.02 40.00
CA VAL A 12 -27.26 -26.64 39.48
C VAL A 12 -25.87 -26.05 39.35
N ILE A 13 -25.02 -26.65 38.52
CA ILE A 13 -23.78 -25.99 38.05
C ILE A 13 -23.51 -26.50 36.62
N SER A 14 -23.99 -25.80 35.61
CA SER A 14 -23.45 -25.89 34.24
C SER A 14 -23.81 -24.73 33.30
N GLN A 15 -24.69 -23.79 33.69
CA GLN A 15 -25.08 -22.69 32.79
C GLN A 15 -24.31 -21.37 33.02
N ALA A 16 -23.49 -21.25 34.06
CA ALA A 16 -22.80 -19.97 34.37
C ALA A 16 -21.51 -19.73 33.58
N PHE A 17 -20.81 -20.78 33.11
CA PHE A 17 -19.49 -20.65 32.48
C PHE A 17 -19.53 -20.46 30.95
N ALA A 18 -20.63 -20.82 30.28
CA ALA A 18 -20.79 -20.60 28.84
C ALA A 18 -21.01 -19.11 28.49
N ASN A 19 -21.61 -18.33 29.42
CA ASN A 19 -21.93 -16.92 29.20
C ASN A 19 -20.70 -16.01 29.16
N SER A 20 -19.59 -16.35 29.84
CA SER A 20 -18.39 -15.48 29.85
C SER A 20 -17.59 -15.58 28.55
N VAL A 21 -17.41 -16.80 28.03
CA VAL A 21 -16.65 -17.05 26.80
C VAL A 21 -17.33 -16.40 25.60
N TRP A 22 -18.66 -16.52 25.48
CA TRP A 22 -19.42 -15.92 24.39
C TRP A 22 -19.38 -14.38 24.41
N VAL A 23 -19.43 -13.75 25.59
CA VAL A 23 -19.31 -12.28 25.73
C VAL A 23 -17.91 -11.80 25.34
N GLU A 24 -16.85 -12.53 25.69
CA GLU A 24 -15.49 -12.21 25.27
C GLU A 24 -15.30 -12.38 23.76
N GLN A 25 -15.84 -13.45 23.18
CA GLN A 25 -15.81 -13.69 21.73
C GLN A 25 -16.52 -12.58 20.94
N ASN A 26 -17.67 -12.10 21.41
CA ASN A 26 -18.37 -10.98 20.77
C ASN A 26 -17.61 -9.65 20.86
N LYS A 27 -16.84 -9.41 21.93
CA LYS A 27 -15.95 -8.24 22.01
C LYS A 27 -14.84 -8.34 20.96
N LEU A 28 -14.24 -9.52 20.85
CA LEU A 28 -13.21 -9.81 19.84
C LEU A 28 -13.74 -9.67 18.42
N VAL A 29 -15.00 -10.03 18.15
CA VAL A 29 -15.63 -9.81 16.84
C VAL A 29 -15.74 -8.32 16.50
N GLY A 30 -15.90 -7.43 17.48
CA GLY A 30 -15.82 -5.98 17.25
C GLY A 30 -14.42 -5.50 16.86
N GLU A 31 -13.38 -6.15 17.38
CA GLU A 31 -11.97 -5.85 17.10
C GLU A 31 -11.50 -6.50 15.78
N ILE A 32 -11.98 -7.71 15.48
CA ILE A 32 -11.60 -8.56 14.34
C ILE A 32 -12.49 -8.29 13.11
N GLY A 33 -13.81 -8.22 13.29
CA GLY A 33 -14.81 -8.24 12.22
C GLY A 33 -15.14 -6.87 11.60
N GLY A 34 -14.37 -5.83 11.94
CA GLY A 34 -14.65 -4.48 11.49
C GLY A 34 -13.83 -4.07 10.28
N TRP A 35 -14.51 -3.82 9.15
CA TRP A 35 -14.01 -2.89 8.11
C TRP A 35 -13.63 -1.50 8.65
N ARG A 36 -13.88 -1.24 9.94
CA ARG A 36 -13.42 -0.08 10.72
C ARG A 36 -11.92 0.17 10.56
N VAL A 37 -11.10 -0.90 10.46
CA VAL A 37 -9.65 -0.80 10.23
C VAL A 37 -9.32 -0.13 8.88
N TYR A 38 -10.12 -0.36 7.84
CA TYR A 38 -9.94 0.22 6.50
C TYR A 38 -10.81 1.44 6.19
N SER A 39 -11.87 1.64 6.95
CA SER A 39 -12.76 2.79 6.80
C SER A 39 -12.11 4.05 7.36
N LYS A 40 -12.63 5.23 6.96
CA LYS A 40 -12.14 6.57 7.30
C LYS A 40 -11.88 6.86 8.80
N GLU A 41 -12.16 5.94 9.72
CA GLU A 41 -11.89 6.07 11.15
C GLU A 41 -10.40 6.02 11.54
N GLN A 42 -9.50 5.43 10.73
CA GLN A 42 -8.04 5.48 11.00
C GLN A 42 -7.43 6.89 10.91
N VAL A 43 -8.03 7.78 10.12
CA VAL A 43 -7.68 9.22 10.04
C VAL A 43 -7.72 9.88 11.43
N SER A 44 -8.35 9.24 12.42
CA SER A 44 -8.45 9.71 13.81
C SER A 44 -7.23 9.35 14.67
N ARG A 45 -6.54 8.22 14.44
CA ARG A 45 -5.32 7.86 15.21
C ARG A 45 -4.10 8.69 14.77
N GLU A 46 -4.02 9.02 13.49
CA GLU A 46 -2.90 9.80 12.91
C GLU A 46 -2.89 11.27 13.34
N ARG A 47 -4.06 11.87 13.66
CA ARG A 47 -4.14 13.28 14.10
C ARG A 47 -3.53 13.55 15.48
N LEU A 48 -3.04 12.54 16.19
CA LEU A 48 -2.38 12.73 17.49
C LEU A 48 -0.95 13.29 17.39
N ASN A 49 -0.34 13.30 16.20
CA ASN A 49 0.94 13.98 15.96
C ASN A 49 0.72 15.30 15.20
N ASN A 50 0.94 16.43 15.87
CA ASN A 50 0.82 17.80 15.34
C ASN A 50 1.90 18.17 14.28
N GLN A 51 2.44 17.20 13.54
CA GLN A 51 3.43 17.45 12.50
C GLN A 51 2.76 17.35 11.13
N THR A 52 2.88 18.40 10.32
CA THR A 52 2.44 18.36 8.93
C THR A 52 3.29 17.34 8.17
N PRO A 53 2.69 16.32 7.55
CA PRO A 53 3.46 15.33 6.80
C PRO A 53 4.17 15.99 5.63
N PHE A 54 5.37 15.50 5.33
CA PHE A 54 6.17 15.94 4.21
C PHE A 54 5.58 15.37 2.92
N THR A 55 5.09 16.27 2.07
CA THR A 55 4.34 15.93 0.85
C THR A 55 5.26 15.65 -0.33
N LEU A 56 4.73 14.96 -1.36
CA LEU A 56 5.46 14.70 -2.61
C LEU A 56 6.00 15.98 -3.25
N ASN A 57 5.20 17.06 -3.29
CA ASN A 57 5.62 18.32 -3.90
C ASN A 57 6.85 18.90 -3.18
N GLN A 58 6.83 18.92 -1.84
CA GLN A 58 7.97 19.36 -1.03
C GLN A 58 9.20 18.47 -1.26
N ALA A 59 9.01 17.16 -1.41
CA ALA A 59 10.09 16.22 -1.74
C ALA A 59 10.71 16.54 -3.10
N THR A 60 9.89 16.77 -4.13
CA THR A 60 10.35 17.10 -5.47
C THR A 60 11.10 18.44 -5.50
N GLU A 61 10.55 19.49 -4.90
CA GLU A 61 11.19 20.81 -4.85
C GLU A 61 12.56 20.74 -4.16
N ARG A 62 12.63 20.04 -3.02
CA ARG A 62 13.90 19.86 -2.31
C ARG A 62 14.93 19.11 -3.14
N SER A 63 14.53 17.97 -3.71
CA SER A 63 15.40 17.14 -4.53
C SER A 63 15.97 17.92 -5.71
N LEU A 64 15.10 18.68 -6.40
CA LEU A 64 15.49 19.57 -7.49
C LEU A 64 16.51 20.62 -7.04
N ASN A 65 16.26 21.31 -5.92
CA ASN A 65 17.15 22.34 -5.40
C ASN A 65 18.55 21.82 -5.03
N HIS A 66 18.67 20.56 -4.62
CA HIS A 66 19.97 19.98 -4.22
C HIS A 66 20.71 19.26 -5.33
N GLN A 67 20.01 18.66 -6.29
CA GLN A 67 20.61 17.79 -7.32
C GLN A 67 20.76 18.46 -8.69
N LEU A 68 20.03 19.54 -8.97
CA LEU A 68 20.17 20.30 -10.22
C LEU A 68 21.22 21.41 -10.10
N ASP A 69 22.13 21.43 -11.07
CA ASP A 69 23.06 22.53 -11.25
C ASP A 69 22.30 23.74 -11.84
N TRP A 70 22.07 24.76 -11.02
CA TRP A 70 21.36 25.99 -11.40
C TRP A 70 21.97 26.70 -12.62
N VAL A 71 23.26 26.49 -12.88
CA VAL A 71 24.01 27.12 -13.98
C VAL A 71 23.56 26.61 -15.36
N SER A 72 23.12 25.35 -15.46
CA SER A 72 22.72 24.72 -16.72
C SER A 72 21.21 24.78 -16.97
N TYR A 73 20.44 25.18 -15.96
CA TYR A 73 18.98 25.17 -15.98
C TYR A 73 18.42 26.58 -16.23
N LEU A 74 17.50 26.71 -17.18
CA LEU A 74 16.72 27.93 -17.37
C LEU A 74 15.41 27.83 -16.58
N PRO A 75 15.20 28.65 -15.53
CA PRO A 75 13.90 28.78 -14.89
C PRO A 75 12.82 29.12 -15.92
N GLY A 76 11.67 28.43 -15.88
CA GLY A 76 10.59 28.60 -16.86
C GLY A 76 10.71 27.72 -18.12
N SER A 77 11.82 26.97 -18.29
CA SER A 77 11.91 25.94 -19.33
C SER A 77 10.87 24.82 -19.18
N GLU A 78 10.27 24.71 -18.00
CA GLU A 78 9.20 23.76 -17.66
C GLU A 78 7.93 23.95 -18.47
N SER A 79 7.60 25.20 -18.81
CA SER A 79 6.43 25.53 -19.62
C SER A 79 6.69 25.45 -21.12
N ILE A 80 7.94 25.20 -21.53
CA ILE A 80 8.28 25.10 -22.94
C ILE A 80 7.76 23.77 -23.46
N SER A 81 6.61 23.82 -24.12
CA SER A 81 6.12 22.70 -24.92
C SER A 81 7.02 22.45 -26.13
N ASP A 82 7.70 23.48 -26.60
CA ASP A 82 8.39 23.53 -27.88
C ASP A 82 9.89 23.29 -27.71
N TYR A 83 10.24 22.03 -27.48
CA TYR A 83 11.62 21.58 -27.19
C TYR A 83 12.65 21.85 -28.32
N TYR A 84 12.18 22.22 -29.52
CA TYR A 84 13.06 22.53 -30.64
C TYR A 84 13.91 23.78 -30.42
N PHE A 85 13.41 24.77 -29.67
CA PHE A 85 14.16 25.98 -29.35
C PHE A 85 15.28 25.78 -28.32
N LEU A 86 15.33 24.61 -27.68
CA LEU A 86 16.27 24.34 -26.61
C LEU A 86 17.64 23.97 -27.15
N THR A 87 18.69 24.51 -26.51
CA THR A 87 20.06 24.10 -26.77
C THR A 87 20.31 22.67 -26.28
N PRO A 88 21.33 21.95 -26.80
CA PRO A 88 21.65 20.60 -26.31
C PRO A 88 21.89 20.54 -24.79
N ALA A 89 22.51 21.58 -24.21
CA ALA A 89 22.73 21.68 -22.78
C ALA A 89 21.43 21.88 -21.98
N GLN A 90 20.48 22.64 -22.51
CA GLN A 90 19.17 22.81 -21.88
C GLN A 90 18.34 21.52 -21.93
N ARG A 91 18.40 20.78 -23.04
CA ARG A 91 17.72 19.48 -23.16
C ARG A 91 18.30 18.45 -22.19
N SER A 92 19.63 18.36 -22.07
CA SER A 92 20.25 17.45 -21.11
C SER A 92 19.92 17.83 -19.66
N ALA A 93 19.82 19.13 -19.35
CA ALA A 93 19.35 19.60 -18.05
C ALA A 93 17.88 19.18 -17.77
N LEU A 94 17.00 19.28 -18.77
CA LEU A 94 15.60 18.81 -18.65
C LEU A 94 15.50 17.29 -18.47
N GLN A 95 16.31 16.51 -19.17
CA GLN A 95 16.40 15.05 -18.98
C GLN A 95 16.89 14.70 -17.56
N LYS A 96 17.91 15.41 -17.07
CA LYS A 96 18.39 15.26 -15.68
C LYS A 96 17.26 15.60 -14.69
N ARG A 97 16.54 16.69 -14.93
CA ARG A 97 15.39 17.09 -14.12
C ARG A 97 14.27 16.03 -14.10
N SER A 98 13.83 15.53 -15.25
CA SER A 98 12.79 14.49 -15.33
C SER A 98 13.24 13.21 -14.61
N SER A 99 14.52 12.83 -14.72
CA SER A 99 15.06 11.69 -13.98
C SER A 99 15.04 11.92 -12.47
N ILE A 100 15.37 13.12 -11.99
CA ILE A 100 15.37 13.46 -10.56
C ILE A 100 13.94 13.40 -10.02
N ILE A 101 12.97 13.98 -10.75
CA ILE A 101 11.55 13.95 -10.38
C ILE A 101 11.05 12.50 -10.30
N TYR A 102 11.38 11.68 -11.29
CA TYR A 102 11.00 10.26 -11.29
C TYR A 102 11.59 9.50 -10.10
N GLU A 103 12.90 9.57 -9.86
CA GLU A 103 13.54 8.85 -8.75
C GLU A 103 13.02 9.32 -7.38
N THR A 104 12.76 10.62 -7.26
CA THR A 104 12.16 11.21 -6.06
C THR A 104 10.75 10.67 -5.83
N THR A 105 9.91 10.68 -6.87
CA THR A 105 8.53 10.20 -6.82
C THR A 105 8.47 8.71 -6.51
N LYS A 106 9.36 7.93 -7.12
CA LYS A 106 9.51 6.50 -6.84
C LYS A 106 9.88 6.24 -5.37
N SER A 107 10.94 6.88 -4.88
CA SER A 107 11.37 6.70 -3.48
C SER A 107 10.32 7.17 -2.48
N TYR A 108 9.55 8.22 -2.81
CA TYR A 108 8.46 8.72 -1.99
C TYR A 108 7.32 7.70 -1.89
N TYR A 109 6.80 7.21 -3.01
CA TYR A 109 5.70 6.26 -3.01
C TYR A 109 6.09 4.90 -2.42
N GLU A 110 7.33 4.43 -2.62
CA GLU A 110 7.83 3.23 -1.94
C GLU A 110 7.79 3.38 -0.41
N LEU A 111 8.19 4.55 0.11
CA LEU A 111 8.19 4.83 1.55
C LEU A 111 6.76 4.93 2.12
N VAL A 112 5.89 5.71 1.46
CA VAL A 112 4.47 5.87 1.87
C VAL A 112 3.75 4.52 1.87
N ALA A 113 4.01 3.68 0.87
CA ALA A 113 3.41 2.35 0.81
C ALA A 113 3.86 1.44 1.94
N LEU A 114 5.16 1.43 2.26
CA LEU A 114 5.67 0.63 3.37
C LEU A 114 5.10 1.11 4.70
N LYS A 115 4.88 2.43 4.86
CA LYS A 115 4.18 3.00 6.02
C LYS A 115 2.73 2.53 6.10
N GLU A 116 1.97 2.64 5.00
CA GLU A 116 0.57 2.20 4.92
C GLU A 116 0.45 0.70 5.23
N LYS A 117 1.34 -0.14 4.68
CA LYS A 117 1.40 -1.57 4.99
C LYS A 117 1.74 -1.85 6.45
N LEU A 118 2.65 -1.09 7.06
CA LEU A 118 3.06 -1.28 8.44
C LEU A 118 1.89 -1.00 9.38
N ILE A 119 1.20 0.13 9.17
CA ILE A 119 0.00 0.51 9.92
C ILE A 119 -1.02 -0.63 9.82
N HIS A 120 -1.31 -1.11 8.62
CA HIS A 120 -2.28 -2.18 8.46
C HIS A 120 -1.84 -3.52 9.10
N MET A 121 -0.56 -3.89 8.98
CA MET A 121 -0.03 -5.12 9.58
C MET A 121 -0.06 -5.05 11.12
N GLU A 122 0.06 -3.86 11.70
CA GLU A 122 -0.10 -3.63 13.15
C GLU A 122 -1.52 -3.97 13.59
N ASP A 123 -2.55 -3.47 12.89
CA ASP A 123 -3.95 -3.80 13.22
C ASP A 123 -4.25 -5.31 13.09
N VAL A 124 -3.68 -5.96 12.08
CA VAL A 124 -3.84 -7.41 11.87
C VAL A 124 -3.13 -8.19 12.97
N LEU A 125 -1.97 -7.73 13.42
CA LEU A 125 -1.24 -8.35 14.52
C LEU A 125 -2.03 -8.25 15.83
N ASP A 126 -2.64 -7.10 16.12
CA ASP A 126 -3.50 -6.90 17.29
C ASP A 126 -4.66 -7.92 17.29
N ALA A 127 -5.33 -8.10 16.15
CA ALA A 127 -6.40 -9.08 15.99
C ALA A 127 -5.93 -10.53 16.19
N VAL A 128 -4.76 -10.88 15.65
CA VAL A 128 -4.17 -12.24 15.77
C VAL A 128 -3.69 -12.52 17.21
N GLU A 129 -3.19 -11.50 17.92
CA GLU A 129 -2.80 -11.60 19.32
C GLU A 129 -4.01 -11.87 20.21
N ALA A 130 -5.07 -11.07 20.05
CA ALA A 130 -6.31 -11.21 20.80
C ALA A 130 -6.94 -12.60 20.57
N ALA A 131 -6.91 -13.09 19.33
CA ALA A 131 -7.30 -14.45 18.99
C ALA A 131 -6.45 -15.54 19.65
N SER A 132 -5.13 -15.35 19.72
CA SER A 132 -4.25 -16.31 20.39
C SER A 132 -4.52 -16.38 21.89
N GLU A 133 -4.84 -15.25 22.51
CA GLU A 133 -5.23 -15.24 23.93
C GLU A 133 -6.55 -15.97 24.15
N LEU A 134 -7.54 -15.74 23.29
CA LEU A 134 -8.82 -16.46 23.32
C LEU A 134 -8.59 -17.97 23.20
N SER A 135 -7.80 -18.42 22.21
CA SER A 135 -7.45 -19.83 22.05
C SER A 135 -6.84 -20.42 23.31
N ALA A 136 -5.90 -19.71 23.95
CA ALA A 136 -5.28 -20.17 25.18
C ALA A 136 -6.31 -20.33 26.32
N ARG A 137 -7.31 -19.45 26.41
CA ARG A 137 -8.41 -19.57 27.39
C ARG A 137 -9.34 -20.72 27.05
N MET A 138 -9.75 -20.87 25.80
CA MET A 138 -10.60 -21.96 25.33
C MET A 138 -9.94 -23.33 25.55
N TYR A 139 -8.62 -23.42 25.37
CA TYR A 139 -7.87 -24.65 25.64
C TYR A 139 -7.90 -25.02 27.12
N LYS A 140 -7.73 -24.04 28.03
CA LYS A 140 -7.82 -24.27 29.50
C LYS A 140 -9.19 -24.80 29.93
N VAL A 141 -10.26 -24.39 29.24
CA VAL A 141 -11.64 -24.84 29.51
C VAL A 141 -11.97 -26.14 28.77
N GLY A 142 -11.09 -26.63 27.88
CA GLY A 142 -11.28 -27.85 27.11
C GLY A 142 -12.12 -27.70 25.85
N ASN A 143 -12.43 -26.46 25.44
CA ASN A 143 -13.25 -26.18 24.25
C ASN A 143 -12.49 -26.37 22.93
N ILE A 144 -11.16 -26.28 22.96
CA ILE A 144 -10.31 -26.54 21.79
C ILE A 144 -9.25 -27.59 22.10
N ASN A 145 -8.82 -28.32 21.08
CA ASN A 145 -7.75 -29.30 21.19
C ASN A 145 -6.36 -28.63 21.11
N GLU A 146 -5.33 -29.38 21.50
CA GLU A 146 -3.94 -28.91 21.44
C GLU A 146 -3.50 -28.54 20.02
N LEU A 147 -3.99 -29.28 19.01
CA LEU A 147 -3.70 -28.97 17.61
C LEU A 147 -4.18 -27.57 17.20
N ALA A 148 -5.39 -27.16 17.59
CA ALA A 148 -5.94 -25.84 17.30
C ALA A 148 -5.15 -24.74 18.01
N LEU A 149 -4.79 -24.97 19.28
CA LEU A 149 -3.91 -24.06 20.02
C LEU A 149 -2.56 -23.88 19.31
N LEU A 150 -1.92 -24.97 18.87
CA LEU A 150 -0.64 -24.94 18.18
C LEU A 150 -0.73 -24.28 16.79
N LYS A 151 -1.84 -24.46 16.08
CA LYS A 151 -2.09 -23.74 14.82
C LYS A 151 -2.17 -22.23 15.05
N GLN A 152 -2.90 -21.80 16.08
CA GLN A 152 -3.04 -20.39 16.40
C GLN A 152 -1.71 -19.77 16.86
N SER A 153 -0.95 -20.46 17.72
CA SER A 153 0.36 -19.96 18.16
C SER A 153 1.35 -19.85 17.00
N LYS A 154 1.35 -20.81 16.07
CA LYS A 154 2.14 -20.73 14.83
C LYS A 154 1.74 -19.52 13.98
N ALA A 155 0.45 -19.26 13.81
CA ALA A 155 -0.04 -18.10 13.05
C ALA A 155 0.44 -16.79 13.68
N LEU A 156 0.34 -16.65 15.00
CA LEU A 156 0.85 -15.50 15.74
C LEU A 156 2.36 -15.30 15.54
N TYR A 157 3.17 -16.34 15.74
CA TYR A 157 4.63 -16.22 15.56
C TYR A 157 5.02 -15.84 14.13
N LYS A 158 4.31 -16.39 13.14
CA LYS A 158 4.51 -16.03 11.74
C LYS A 158 4.18 -14.56 11.48
N LYS A 159 3.05 -14.06 12.00
CA LYS A 159 2.64 -12.65 11.84
C LYS A 159 3.59 -11.68 12.51
N ARG A 160 4.09 -12.01 13.71
CA ARG A 160 5.15 -11.22 14.37
C ARG A 160 6.42 -11.13 13.54
N LEU A 161 6.83 -12.23 12.91
CA LEU A 161 7.99 -12.24 12.02
C LEU A 161 7.75 -11.39 10.75
N GLU A 162 6.57 -11.51 10.14
CA GLU A 162 6.17 -10.70 8.99
C GLU A 162 6.17 -9.20 9.32
N TYR A 163 5.61 -8.80 10.46
CA TYR A 163 5.63 -7.42 10.95
C TYR A 163 7.06 -6.92 11.16
N LYS A 164 7.94 -7.71 11.81
CA LYS A 164 9.34 -7.32 12.02
C LYS A 164 10.11 -7.17 10.71
N ALA A 165 9.87 -8.05 9.74
CA ALA A 165 10.47 -7.95 8.41
C ALA A 165 10.00 -6.67 7.68
N LEU A 166 8.72 -6.34 7.79
CA LEU A 166 8.15 -5.12 7.20
C LEU A 166 8.70 -3.85 7.87
N GLN A 167 8.86 -3.87 9.19
CA GLN A 167 9.50 -2.80 9.96
C GLN A 167 10.94 -2.55 9.47
N GLY A 168 11.71 -3.62 9.24
CA GLY A 168 13.06 -3.50 8.68
C GLY A 168 13.07 -2.87 7.28
N LYS A 169 12.17 -3.30 6.40
CA LYS A 169 12.02 -2.72 5.04
C LYS A 169 11.65 -1.24 5.09
N TYR A 170 10.75 -0.85 6.00
CA TYR A 170 10.37 0.56 6.18
C TYR A 170 11.56 1.41 6.63
N LEU A 171 12.35 0.94 7.61
CA LEU A 171 13.55 1.65 8.06
C LEU A 171 14.58 1.78 6.94
N GLU A 172 14.82 0.73 6.18
CA GLU A 172 15.74 0.76 5.04
C GLU A 172 15.27 1.74 3.95
N ALA A 173 13.98 1.73 3.61
CA ALA A 173 13.39 2.66 2.65
C ALA A 173 13.44 4.11 3.15
N LYS A 174 13.24 4.33 4.46
CA LYS A 174 13.36 5.65 5.09
C LYS A 174 14.78 6.18 4.96
N GLU A 175 15.80 5.38 5.24
CA GLU A 175 17.20 5.77 5.05
C GLU A 175 17.57 5.99 3.58
N ARG A 176 17.03 5.18 2.67
CA ARG A 176 17.16 5.41 1.22
C ARG A 176 16.57 6.76 0.80
N PHE A 177 15.37 7.07 1.27
CA PHE A 177 14.71 8.34 1.02
C PHE A 177 15.50 9.52 1.60
N ILE A 178 16.03 9.37 2.83
CA ILE A 178 16.85 10.37 3.49
C ILE A 178 18.09 10.72 2.67
N ARG A 179 18.80 9.68 2.18
CA ARG A 179 19.98 9.85 1.32
C ARG A 179 19.63 10.50 -0.02
N GLN A 180 18.52 10.10 -0.65
CA GLN A 180 18.10 10.64 -1.94
C GLN A 180 17.80 12.14 -1.85
N MET A 181 17.11 12.58 -0.80
CA MET A 181 16.74 13.99 -0.60
C MET A 181 17.85 14.85 0.02
N ASN A 182 18.99 14.24 0.35
CA ASN A 182 20.12 14.87 1.02
C ASN A 182 19.68 15.64 2.30
N PHE A 183 18.93 14.99 3.17
CA PHE A 183 18.54 15.58 4.45
C PHE A 183 19.75 15.67 5.41
N ASP A 184 19.87 16.78 6.13
CA ASP A 184 20.88 16.94 7.20
C ASP A 184 20.31 16.39 8.52
N SER A 185 21.18 16.16 9.50
CA SER A 185 20.91 15.75 10.88
C SER A 185 19.81 16.57 11.58
N ARG A 186 19.52 17.78 11.07
CA ARG A 186 18.48 18.70 11.57
C ARG A 186 17.08 18.36 11.06
N ASP A 187 16.96 17.57 9.99
CA ASP A 187 15.72 17.22 9.29
C ASP A 187 15.20 15.81 9.64
N VAL A 188 15.74 15.15 10.68
CA VAL A 188 15.52 13.72 10.99
C VAL A 188 14.09 13.37 11.45
N ARG A 189 13.26 14.37 11.80
CA ARG A 189 11.88 14.17 12.25
C ARG A 189 10.84 14.29 11.14
N ILE A 190 11.22 14.03 9.90
CA ILE A 190 10.27 14.07 8.80
C ILE A 190 9.42 12.79 8.80
N ASP A 191 8.11 13.01 8.88
CA ASP A 191 7.10 11.99 8.63
C ASP A 191 6.48 12.21 7.25
N VAL A 192 6.18 11.15 6.51
CA VAL A 192 5.54 11.22 5.19
C VAL A 192 4.04 10.99 5.30
N ASP A 193 3.31 11.20 4.21
CA ASP A 193 1.91 10.83 4.12
C ASP A 193 1.70 9.38 4.54
N ALA A 194 0.61 9.12 5.27
CA ALA A 194 0.34 7.79 5.79
C ALA A 194 -0.37 6.86 4.78
N ARG A 195 -0.92 7.44 3.71
CA ARG A 195 -1.70 6.72 2.71
C ARG A 195 -1.36 7.18 1.30
N LEU A 196 -1.29 6.22 0.38
CA LEU A 196 -1.10 6.51 -1.04
C LEU A 196 -2.29 7.27 -1.63
N PRO A 197 -2.05 8.16 -2.60
CA PRO A 197 -3.14 8.76 -3.37
C PRO A 197 -3.89 7.66 -4.11
N GLU A 198 -5.21 7.83 -4.21
CA GLU A 198 -6.05 6.89 -4.93
C GLU A 198 -5.87 7.02 -6.45
N PRO A 199 -5.97 5.92 -7.22
CA PRO A 199 -5.90 5.99 -8.66
C PRO A 199 -7.10 6.79 -9.21
N PRO A 200 -6.89 7.59 -10.27
CA PRO A 200 -7.95 8.40 -10.87
C PRO A 200 -9.04 7.52 -11.49
N LYS A 201 -10.28 8.02 -11.48
CA LYS A 201 -11.44 7.29 -12.05
C LYS A 201 -11.31 7.07 -13.56
N GLU A 202 -10.64 7.99 -14.24
CA GLU A 202 -10.41 7.94 -15.67
C GLU A 202 -8.94 7.69 -15.96
N GLN A 203 -8.70 6.84 -16.96
CA GLN A 203 -7.38 6.55 -17.48
C GLN A 203 -6.82 7.80 -18.19
N ARG A 204 -5.53 8.08 -18.02
CA ARG A 204 -4.86 9.08 -18.85
C ARG A 204 -4.94 8.69 -20.32
N LYS A 205 -5.39 9.63 -21.14
CA LYS A 205 -5.31 9.54 -22.60
C LYS A 205 -4.12 10.35 -23.07
N LEU A 206 -3.33 9.77 -23.97
CA LEU A 206 -2.20 10.48 -24.58
C LEU A 206 -2.71 11.61 -25.48
N SER A 207 -2.04 12.75 -25.41
CA SER A 207 -2.24 13.88 -26.33
C SER A 207 -1.83 13.50 -27.75
N ALA A 208 -2.41 14.18 -28.75
CA ALA A 208 -2.02 14.00 -30.15
C ALA A 208 -0.52 14.21 -30.39
N LYS A 209 0.13 15.08 -29.59
CA LYS A 209 1.58 15.31 -29.65
C LYS A 209 2.38 14.11 -29.10
N GLU A 210 1.94 13.54 -27.99
CA GLU A 210 2.55 12.33 -27.40
C GLU A 210 2.42 11.15 -28.36
N LEU A 211 1.23 10.94 -28.93
CA LEU A 211 0.99 9.87 -29.91
C LEU A 211 1.90 9.99 -31.14
N LYS A 212 2.08 11.21 -31.68
CA LYS A 212 3.02 11.45 -32.78
C LYS A 212 4.47 11.18 -32.40
N ALA A 213 4.87 11.56 -31.18
CA ALA A 213 6.25 11.41 -30.73
C ALA A 213 6.62 9.93 -30.50
N ILE A 214 5.69 9.13 -29.97
CA ILE A 214 5.86 7.69 -29.67
C ILE A 214 5.72 6.82 -30.93
N GLY A 215 5.00 7.30 -31.93
CA GLY A 215 4.71 6.58 -33.18
C GLY A 215 5.96 6.15 -33.95
N LEU A 216 5.77 5.21 -34.89
CA LEU A 216 6.81 4.86 -35.87
C LEU A 216 7.07 6.10 -36.74
N GLY A 217 8.29 6.62 -36.69
CA GLY A 217 8.71 7.79 -37.48
C GLY A 217 9.58 7.39 -38.67
N ASP A 218 9.72 8.30 -39.63
CA ASP A 218 10.43 8.04 -40.90
C ASP A 218 11.96 8.02 -40.73
N ILE A 219 12.47 8.70 -39.69
CA ILE A 219 13.90 8.78 -39.38
C ILE A 219 14.24 7.75 -38.29
N ASN A 220 15.14 6.83 -38.64
CA ASN A 220 15.56 5.69 -37.83
C ASN A 220 17.01 5.87 -37.33
N ASN A 221 17.22 6.74 -36.34
CA ASN A 221 18.43 6.72 -35.52
C ASN A 221 18.26 5.66 -34.41
N PRO A 222 19.23 4.75 -34.16
CA PRO A 222 19.15 3.77 -33.07
C PRO A 222 18.67 4.33 -31.72
N GLU A 223 19.13 5.53 -31.35
CA GLU A 223 18.72 6.19 -30.10
C GLU A 223 17.23 6.58 -30.11
N SER A 224 16.77 7.19 -31.20
CA SER A 224 15.36 7.59 -31.33
C SER A 224 14.40 6.40 -31.38
N VAL A 225 14.81 5.31 -32.01
CA VAL A 225 14.04 4.06 -32.05
C VAL A 225 13.94 3.47 -30.65
N LYS A 226 15.04 3.53 -29.87
CA LYS A 226 15.05 3.10 -28.47
C LYS A 226 14.12 3.97 -27.62
N ASN A 227 14.20 5.29 -27.70
CA ASN A 227 13.35 6.17 -26.91
C ASN A 227 11.86 5.96 -27.22
N ARG A 228 11.51 5.87 -28.51
CA ARG A 228 10.14 5.55 -28.96
C ARG A 228 9.68 4.18 -28.47
N SER A 229 10.54 3.16 -28.52
CA SER A 229 10.18 1.82 -28.03
C SER A 229 9.99 1.81 -26.52
N THR A 230 10.86 2.50 -25.76
CA THR A 230 10.72 2.62 -24.31
C THR A 230 9.44 3.33 -23.91
N ALA A 231 9.06 4.42 -24.59
CA ALA A 231 7.80 5.11 -24.31
C ALA A 231 6.56 4.29 -24.68
N ARG A 232 6.60 3.50 -25.77
CA ARG A 232 5.52 2.54 -26.09
C ARG A 232 5.37 1.52 -24.99
N LEU A 233 6.47 0.89 -24.57
CA LEU A 233 6.46 -0.12 -23.52
C LEU A 233 6.01 0.46 -22.18
N SER A 234 6.42 1.69 -21.84
CA SER A 234 6.00 2.33 -20.60
C SER A 234 4.54 2.73 -20.62
N TYR A 235 3.99 3.13 -21.77
CA TYR A 235 2.56 3.37 -21.93
C TYR A 235 1.74 2.09 -21.78
N GLU A 236 2.10 1.00 -22.47
CA GLU A 236 1.42 -0.30 -22.32
C GLU A 236 1.48 -0.79 -20.87
N SER A 237 2.66 -0.69 -20.24
CA SER A 237 2.83 -1.04 -18.83
C SER A 237 1.96 -0.16 -17.92
N TYR A 238 1.81 1.13 -18.22
CA TYR A 238 0.91 2.03 -17.50
C TYR A 238 -0.55 1.59 -17.60
N LEU A 239 -1.01 1.19 -18.80
CA LEU A 239 -2.37 0.68 -19.00
C LEU A 239 -2.65 -0.55 -18.15
N GLU A 240 -1.73 -1.51 -18.17
CA GLU A 240 -1.82 -2.74 -17.38
C GLU A 240 -1.90 -2.43 -15.88
N LYS A 241 -0.98 -1.61 -15.35
CA LYS A 241 -0.96 -1.27 -13.91
C LYS A 241 -2.19 -0.45 -13.49
N TYR A 242 -2.67 0.45 -14.35
CA TYR A 242 -3.89 1.20 -14.11
C TYR A 242 -5.11 0.27 -14.00
N GLN A 243 -5.26 -0.64 -14.96
CA GLN A 243 -6.35 -1.62 -14.96
C GLN A 243 -6.29 -2.50 -13.71
N MET A 244 -5.11 -3.00 -13.34
CA MET A 244 -4.92 -3.80 -12.14
C MET A 244 -5.34 -3.04 -10.87
N ALA A 245 -4.81 -1.83 -10.66
CA ALA A 245 -5.15 -1.02 -9.49
C ALA A 245 -6.66 -0.68 -9.44
N LYS A 246 -7.25 -0.39 -10.60
CA LYS A 246 -8.69 -0.14 -10.74
C LYS A 246 -9.54 -1.36 -10.37
N SER A 247 -9.23 -2.54 -10.91
CA SER A 247 -9.94 -3.78 -10.59
C SER A 247 -9.86 -4.12 -9.10
N TYR A 248 -8.71 -3.93 -8.45
CA TYR A 248 -8.63 -4.10 -6.99
C TYR A 248 -9.56 -3.14 -6.24
N LYS A 249 -9.59 -1.88 -6.64
CA LYS A 249 -10.38 -0.84 -5.98
C LYS A 249 -11.89 -1.00 -6.19
N GLU A 250 -12.31 -1.27 -7.42
CA GLU A 250 -13.73 -1.24 -7.81
C GLU A 250 -14.40 -2.61 -7.67
N GLU A 251 -13.66 -3.70 -7.81
CA GLU A 251 -14.23 -5.05 -7.84
C GLU A 251 -13.77 -5.88 -6.64
N ILE A 252 -12.47 -6.02 -6.42
CA ILE A 252 -11.93 -6.99 -5.45
C ILE A 252 -12.13 -6.55 -4.01
N LEU A 253 -11.73 -5.32 -3.64
CA LEU A 253 -11.87 -4.80 -2.27
C LEU A 253 -13.34 -4.75 -1.83
N PRO A 254 -14.29 -4.22 -2.63
CA PRO A 254 -15.70 -4.25 -2.26
C PRO A 254 -16.28 -5.67 -2.19
N THR A 255 -15.80 -6.60 -3.01
CA THR A 255 -16.23 -8.01 -2.94
C THR A 255 -15.74 -8.67 -1.67
N GLN A 256 -14.46 -8.51 -1.33
CA GLN A 256 -13.91 -8.97 -0.06
C GLN A 256 -14.68 -8.35 1.12
N LYS A 257 -15.13 -7.10 0.97
CA LYS A 257 -15.98 -6.46 1.98
C LYS A 257 -17.27 -7.17 2.23
N LYS A 258 -17.99 -7.49 1.17
CA LYS A 258 -19.24 -8.24 1.28
C LYS A 258 -18.99 -9.63 1.88
N ILE A 259 -17.89 -10.29 1.52
CA ILE A 259 -17.53 -11.60 2.11
C ILE A 259 -17.38 -11.49 3.64
N SER A 260 -16.64 -10.49 4.12
CA SER A 260 -16.48 -10.28 5.57
C SER A 260 -17.81 -9.95 6.27
N GLU A 261 -18.65 -9.12 5.66
CA GLU A 261 -19.97 -8.78 6.19
C GLU A 261 -20.86 -10.03 6.31
N GLU A 262 -20.87 -10.90 5.29
CA GLU A 262 -21.60 -12.17 5.32
C GLU A 262 -21.02 -13.16 6.35
N ASN A 263 -19.69 -13.23 6.47
CA ASN A 263 -19.04 -14.06 7.48
C ASN A 263 -19.42 -13.61 8.90
N LEU A 264 -19.51 -12.30 9.14
CA LEU A 264 -19.99 -11.76 10.42
C LEU A 264 -21.44 -12.17 10.69
N LEU A 265 -22.34 -12.08 9.69
CA LEU A 265 -23.73 -12.54 9.83
C LEU A 265 -23.81 -14.04 10.15
N ARG A 266 -22.99 -14.86 9.48
CA ARG A 266 -22.90 -16.29 9.74
C ARG A 266 -22.38 -16.60 11.13
N TYR A 267 -21.42 -15.82 11.63
CA TYR A 267 -20.92 -15.96 12.99
C TYR A 267 -22.01 -15.63 14.02
N ASN A 268 -22.70 -14.50 13.85
CA ASN A 268 -23.82 -14.10 14.70
C ASN A 268 -24.95 -15.14 14.69
N GLY A 269 -25.19 -15.78 13.53
CA GLY A 269 -26.11 -16.91 13.38
C GLY A 269 -25.59 -18.24 13.92
N MET A 270 -24.43 -18.27 14.56
CA MET A 270 -23.73 -19.47 15.08
C MET A 270 -23.45 -20.53 13.99
N LEU A 271 -23.32 -20.11 12.72
CA LEU A 271 -23.04 -20.99 11.59
C LEU A 271 -21.54 -21.19 11.34
N ILE A 272 -20.71 -20.28 11.85
CA ILE A 272 -19.25 -20.37 11.82
C ILE A 272 -18.68 -19.99 13.18
N ASP A 273 -17.45 -20.42 13.45
CA ASP A 273 -16.72 -20.10 14.68
C ASP A 273 -15.87 -18.83 14.51
N VAL A 274 -15.37 -18.26 15.62
CA VAL A 274 -14.48 -17.10 15.66
C VAL A 274 -13.21 -17.35 14.83
N PHE A 275 -12.71 -18.59 14.77
CA PHE A 275 -11.55 -18.93 13.96
C PHE A 275 -11.75 -18.70 12.47
N HIS A 276 -12.96 -18.85 11.96
CA HIS A 276 -13.28 -18.50 10.57
C HIS A 276 -13.22 -16.99 10.34
N LEU A 277 -13.61 -16.17 11.32
CA LEU A 277 -13.47 -14.72 11.21
C LEU A 277 -12.01 -14.28 11.16
N LEU A 278 -11.12 -15.01 11.83
CA LEU A 278 -9.68 -14.75 11.77
C LEU A 278 -9.07 -15.14 10.42
N GLU A 279 -9.50 -16.27 9.85
CA GLU A 279 -9.15 -16.64 8.48
C GLU A 279 -9.62 -15.57 7.48
N ASP A 280 -10.80 -14.99 7.68
CA ASP A 280 -11.31 -13.87 6.88
C ASP A 280 -10.46 -12.60 7.04
N VAL A 281 -10.00 -12.27 8.25
CA VAL A 281 -9.07 -11.15 8.48
C VAL A 281 -7.75 -11.35 7.75
N GLU A 282 -7.19 -12.57 7.72
CA GLU A 282 -5.99 -12.85 6.94
C GLU A 282 -6.24 -12.68 5.43
N ALA A 283 -7.38 -13.15 4.93
CA ALA A 283 -7.78 -13.00 3.54
C ALA A 283 -7.95 -11.51 3.17
N GLN A 284 -8.66 -10.75 3.99
CA GLN A 284 -8.84 -9.31 3.85
C GLN A 284 -7.50 -8.57 3.85
N SER A 285 -6.63 -8.89 4.82
CA SER A 285 -5.31 -8.29 4.92
C SER A 285 -4.48 -8.53 3.67
N LYS A 286 -4.48 -9.76 3.16
CA LYS A 286 -3.82 -10.09 1.91
C LYS A 286 -4.37 -9.27 0.74
N THR A 287 -5.69 -9.23 0.57
CA THR A 287 -6.33 -8.47 -0.52
C THR A 287 -5.91 -7.00 -0.50
N VAL A 288 -5.78 -6.41 0.69
CA VAL A 288 -5.44 -5.00 0.75
C VAL A 288 -3.94 -4.76 0.62
N MET A 289 -3.09 -5.65 1.12
CA MET A 289 -1.66 -5.63 0.81
C MET A 289 -1.42 -5.71 -0.71
N ASP A 290 -2.15 -6.57 -1.40
CA ASP A 290 -2.12 -6.72 -2.86
C ASP A 290 -2.62 -5.44 -3.56
N TYR A 291 -3.65 -4.77 -3.04
CA TYR A 291 -4.09 -3.46 -3.54
C TYR A 291 -3.03 -2.37 -3.36
N ILE A 292 -2.38 -2.30 -2.18
CA ILE A 292 -1.30 -1.33 -1.93
C ILE A 292 -0.16 -1.58 -2.92
N ASP A 293 0.21 -2.84 -3.16
CA ASP A 293 1.20 -3.20 -4.18
C ASP A 293 0.78 -2.80 -5.60
N ALA A 294 -0.48 -3.04 -5.98
CA ALA A 294 -0.99 -2.63 -7.29
C ALA A 294 -1.00 -1.11 -7.45
N ASN A 295 -1.44 -0.37 -6.41
CA ASN A 295 -1.52 1.08 -6.44
C ASN A 295 -0.13 1.73 -6.48
N THR A 296 0.83 1.22 -5.71
CA THR A 296 2.23 1.69 -5.81
C THR A 296 2.83 1.46 -7.18
N ALA A 297 2.67 0.26 -7.73
CA ALA A 297 3.18 -0.06 -9.06
C ALA A 297 2.58 0.86 -10.11
N TYR A 298 1.29 1.18 -10.02
CA TYR A 298 0.62 2.17 -10.86
C TYR A 298 1.24 3.57 -10.71
N LEU A 299 1.38 4.09 -9.48
CA LEU A 299 1.89 5.44 -9.22
C LEU A 299 3.35 5.62 -9.66
N ILE A 300 4.18 4.60 -9.44
CA ILE A 300 5.57 4.60 -9.91
C ILE A 300 5.59 4.54 -11.44
N GLN A 301 4.74 3.71 -12.04
CA GLN A 301 4.68 3.58 -13.50
C GLN A 301 4.10 4.82 -14.18
N SER A 302 3.17 5.55 -13.55
CA SER A 302 2.71 6.83 -14.08
C SER A 302 3.82 7.87 -14.10
N ALA A 303 4.63 7.96 -13.03
CA ALA A 303 5.78 8.84 -12.99
C ALA A 303 6.86 8.45 -14.03
N ARG A 304 7.04 7.14 -14.27
CA ARG A 304 7.93 6.64 -15.31
C ARG A 304 7.45 7.02 -16.71
N LEU A 305 6.15 6.86 -16.97
CA LEU A 305 5.53 7.25 -18.22
C LEU A 305 5.75 8.74 -18.48
N ASP A 306 5.55 9.61 -17.49
CA ASP A 306 5.80 11.05 -17.62
C ASP A 306 7.23 11.36 -18.06
N LYS A 307 8.21 10.72 -17.42
CA LYS A 307 9.62 10.87 -17.78
C LYS A 307 9.89 10.39 -19.21
N ASP A 308 9.46 9.18 -19.56
CA ASP A 308 9.74 8.57 -20.88
C ASP A 308 9.05 9.34 -22.02
N LEU A 309 7.85 9.88 -21.78
CA LEU A 309 7.14 10.75 -22.73
C LEU A 309 7.89 12.06 -22.97
N MET A 310 8.43 12.65 -21.91
CA MET A 310 9.22 13.88 -22.01
C MET A 310 10.51 13.64 -22.81
N ASP A 311 11.20 12.53 -22.55
CA ASP A 311 12.41 12.13 -23.29
C ASP A 311 12.13 11.95 -24.80
N VAL A 312 11.04 11.27 -25.14
CA VAL A 312 10.64 11.06 -26.54
C VAL A 312 10.19 12.34 -27.23
N GLN A 313 9.47 13.22 -26.55
CA GLN A 313 9.06 14.51 -27.13
C GLN A 313 10.26 15.41 -27.42
N MET A 314 11.26 15.43 -26.53
CA MET A 314 12.50 16.18 -26.74
C MET A 314 13.25 15.67 -27.96
N ASP A 315 13.37 14.34 -28.12
CA ASP A 315 14.03 13.73 -29.27
C ASP A 315 13.26 13.98 -30.59
N PHE A 316 11.94 13.79 -30.58
CA PHE A 316 11.08 14.05 -31.75
C PHE A 316 11.20 15.50 -32.24
N SER A 317 11.27 16.46 -31.32
CA SER A 317 11.43 17.88 -31.67
C SER A 317 12.77 18.17 -32.36
N ASN A 318 13.84 17.44 -32.02
CA ASN A 318 15.18 17.64 -32.57
C ASN A 318 15.27 17.14 -34.01
N ILE A 319 14.60 16.03 -34.30
CA ILE A 319 14.61 15.40 -35.62
C ILE A 319 13.91 16.28 -36.67
N ASN A 320 12.77 16.89 -36.35
CA ASN A 320 12.00 17.71 -37.30
C ASN A 320 12.62 19.09 -37.62
N VAL A 321 13.72 19.46 -36.95
CA VAL A 321 14.44 20.73 -37.17
C VAL A 321 15.64 20.54 -38.11
N ARG A 322 16.13 19.30 -38.26
CA ARG A 322 17.28 18.95 -39.13
C ARG A 322 16.83 18.66 -40.55
#